data_AF-A0A9D3B7Q0-F1
#
_entry.id   AF-A0A9D3B7Q0-F1
#
_cell.length_a   1.000
_cell.length_b   1.000
_cell.length_c   1.000
_cell.angle_alpha   90.00
_cell.angle_beta   90.00
_cell.angle_gamma   90.00
#
_symmetry.space_group_name_H-M   'P 1'
#
loop_
_entity.id
_entity.type
_entity.pdbx_description
1 polymer ?
#
loop_
_entity_poly.entity_id
_entity_poly.type
_entity_poly.pdbx_seq_one_letter_code
_entity_poly.pdbx_strand_id
1 'polypeptide(L)' 'METHQKLSIIGAVLLVITFLINYYHQQVHPDEELNYAYVTGIAMLVAFSISFVMFTKDRLNS' A
#
# COMPACT_ATOMS: atom_id res chain seq x y z
N MET A 1 19.68 2.07 -4.29
CA MET A 1 18.31 1.51 -4.17
C MET A 1 17.68 1.46 -5.53
N GLU A 2 17.35 0.26 -5.97
CA GLU A 2 16.65 0.00 -7.22
C GLU A 2 15.20 0.47 -7.12
N THR A 3 14.56 0.73 -8.27
CA THR A 3 13.21 1.31 -8.31
C THR A 3 12.16 0.43 -7.63
N HIS A 4 12.28 -0.89 -7.76
CA HIS A 4 11.40 -1.84 -7.06
C HIS A 4 11.57 -1.76 -5.54
N GLN A 5 12.79 -1.58 -5.02
CA GLN A 5 13.01 -1.40 -3.58
C GLN A 5 12.34 -0.12 -3.06
N LYS A 6 12.42 0.98 -3.82
CA LYS A 6 11.73 2.25 -3.47
C LYS A 6 10.21 2.07 -3.44
N LEU A 7 9.63 1.41 -4.44
CA LEU A 7 8.19 1.13 -4.51
C LEU A 7 7.73 0.21 -3.37
N SER A 8 8.52 -0.81 -3.00
CA SER A 8 8.22 -1.66 -1.86
C SER A 8 8.22 -0.89 -0.53
N ILE A 9 9.15 0.05 -0.33
CA ILE A 9 9.15 0.92 0.86
C ILE A 9 7.92 1.82 0.86
N ILE A 10 7.57 2.43 -0.28
CA ILE A 10 6.35 3.24 -0.41
C ILE A 10 5.11 2.41 -0.09
N GLY A 11 5.02 1.18 -0.60
CA GLY A 11 3.93 0.25 -0.29
C GLY A 11 3.83 -0.07 1.20
N ALA A 12 4.98 -0.29 1.88
CA ALA A 12 5.01 -0.52 3.32
C ALA A 12 4.55 0.69 4.13
N VAL A 13 4.96 1.91 3.73
CA VAL A 13 4.48 3.16 4.35
C VAL A 13 2.97 3.31 4.15
N LEU A 14 2.46 3.07 2.95
CA LEU A 14 1.02 3.12 2.67
C LEU A 14 0.22 2.06 3.46
N LEU A 15 0.81 0.88 3.71
CA LEU A 15 0.21 -0.15 4.55
C LEU A 15 0.04 0.35 6.00
N VAL A 16 1.08 0.94 6.57
CA VAL A 16 1.03 1.52 7.93
C VAL A 16 -0.03 2.61 8.01
N ILE A 17 -0.07 3.52 7.04
CA ILE A 17 -1.07 4.58 6.97
C ILE A 17 -2.48 4.00 6.87
N THR A 18 -2.69 2.97 6.05
CA THR A 18 -3.98 2.29 5.90
C THR A 18 -4.47 1.70 7.22
N PHE A 19 -3.57 1.04 7.96
CA PHE A 19 -3.89 0.52 9.28
C PHE A 19 -4.26 1.63 10.28
N LEU A 20 -3.50 2.73 10.29
CA LEU A 20 -3.77 3.86 11.16
C LEU A 20 -5.13 4.52 10.87
N ILE A 21 -5.44 4.74 9.60
CA ILE A 21 -6.73 5.33 9.18
C ILE A 21 -7.86 4.40 9.58
N ASN A 22 -7.73 3.10 9.33
CA ASN A 22 -8.74 2.11 9.71
C ASN A 22 -8.95 2.06 11.23
N TYR A 23 -7.86 2.11 12.01
CA TYR A 23 -7.93 2.11 13.47
C TYR A 23 -8.58 3.39 14.02
N TYR A 24 -8.30 4.54 13.41
CA TYR A 24 -8.95 5.80 13.75
C TYR A 24 -10.45 5.77 13.41
N HIS A 25 -10.81 5.26 12.21
CA HIS A 25 -12.19 5.09 11.78
C HIS A 25 -12.99 4.25 12.76
N GLN A 26 -12.45 3.12 13.20
CA GLN A 26 -13.13 2.24 14.18
C GLN A 26 -13.34 2.89 15.55
N GLN A 27 -12.53 3.88 15.94
CA GLN A 27 -12.68 4.56 17.22
C GLN A 27 -13.61 5.77 17.15
N VAL A 28 -13.59 6.51 16.04
CA VAL A 28 -14.25 7.83 15.94
C VAL A 28 -15.50 7.79 15.07
N HIS A 29 -15.52 6.93 14.05
CA HIS A 29 -16.59 6.82 13.06
C HIS A 29 -17.04 5.34 12.84
N PRO A 30 -17.32 4.56 13.91
CA PRO A 30 -17.60 3.12 13.77
C PRO A 30 -18.84 2.80 12.94
N ASP A 31 -19.81 3.71 12.90
CA ASP A 31 -21.10 3.54 12.21
C ASP A 31 -21.07 4.06 10.77
N GLU A 32 -19.97 4.67 10.33
CA GLU A 32 -19.82 5.14 8.95
C GLU A 32 -19.38 3.99 8.04
N GLU A 33 -20.19 3.68 7.03
CA GLU A 33 -19.89 2.64 6.03
C GLU A 33 -18.66 3.00 5.17
N LEU A 34 -18.35 4.29 5.03
CA LEU A 34 -17.24 4.77 4.20
C LEU A 34 -15.98 4.95 5.04
N ASN A 35 -15.06 4.01 4.89
CA ASN A 35 -13.75 4.06 5.55
C ASN A 35 -12.65 4.56 4.59
N TYR A 36 -12.03 5.70 4.92
CA TYR A 36 -10.95 6.28 4.10
C TYR A 36 -9.74 5.34 3.91
N ALA A 37 -9.57 4.33 4.76
CA ALA A 37 -8.56 3.30 4.58
C ALA A 37 -8.71 2.54 3.25
N TYR A 38 -9.89 2.53 2.62
CA TYR A 38 -10.06 1.94 1.28
C TYR A 38 -9.21 2.62 0.23
N VAL A 39 -9.13 3.96 0.25
CA VAL A 39 -8.36 4.74 -0.73
C VAL A 39 -6.88 4.45 -0.59
N THR A 40 -6.37 4.49 0.65
CA THR A 40 -4.95 4.21 0.91
C THR A 40 -4.61 2.73 0.71
N GLY A 41 -5.55 1.83 1.00
CA GLY A 41 -5.42 0.40 0.74
C GLY A 41 -5.30 0.08 -0.74
N ILE A 42 -6.13 0.69 -1.60
CA ILE A 42 -6.02 0.54 -3.06
C ILE A 42 -4.68 1.08 -3.56
N ALA A 43 -4.25 2.26 -3.09
CA ALA A 43 -2.96 2.83 -3.47
C ALA A 43 -1.78 1.92 -3.07
N MET A 44 -1.84 1.30 -1.89
CA MET A 44 -0.85 0.34 -1.40
C MET A 44 -0.77 -0.90 -2.31
N LEU A 45 -1.92 -1.47 -2.69
CA LEU A 45 -1.96 -2.65 -3.58
C LEU A 45 -1.37 -2.34 -4.96
N VAL A 46 -1.66 -1.16 -5.52
CA VAL A 46 -1.07 -0.73 -6.80
C VAL A 46 0.45 -0.59 -6.67
N ALA A 47 0.94 0.07 -5.63
CA ALA A 47 2.37 0.25 -5.40
C ALA A 47 3.11 -1.10 -5.27
N PHE A 48 2.56 -2.04 -4.49
CA PHE A 48 3.15 -3.38 -4.36
C PHE A 48 3.09 -4.19 -5.65
N SER A 49 1.99 -4.10 -6.41
CA SER A 49 1.86 -4.79 -7.69
C SER A 49 2.89 -4.31 -8.71
N ILE A 50 3.09 -3.00 -8.82
CA ILE A 50 4.12 -2.43 -9.70
C ILE A 50 5.52 -2.85 -9.24
N SER A 51 5.79 -2.78 -7.94
CA SER A 51 7.07 -3.23 -7.37
C SER A 51 7.37 -4.68 -7.74
N PHE A 52 6.38 -5.55 -7.56
CA PHE A 52 6.48 -6.98 -7.84
C PHE A 52 6.76 -7.25 -9.32
N VAL A 53 6.01 -6.62 -10.23
CA VAL A 53 6.20 -6.78 -11.67
C VAL A 53 7.60 -6.32 -12.10
N MET A 54 8.08 -5.18 -11.58
CA MET A 54 9.43 -4.69 -11.88
C MET A 54 10.50 -5.66 -11.37
N PHE A 55 10.37 -6.13 -10.14
CA PHE A 55 11.28 -7.13 -9.57
C PHE A 55 11.33 -8.42 -10.40
N THR A 56 10.18 -8.93 -10.85
CA THR A 56 10.12 -10.13 -11.70
C THR A 56 10.76 -9.88 -13.06
N LYS A 57 10.54 -8.72 -13.68
CA LYS A 57 11.18 -8.36 -14.96
C LYS A 57 12.69 -8.23 -14.83
N ASP A 58 13.18 -7.58 -13.78
CA ASP A 58 14.62 -7.43 -13.53
C ASP A 58 15.28 -8.81 -13.37
N ARG A 59 14.60 -9.76 -12.71
CA ARG A 59 15.10 -11.11 -12.46
C ARG A 59 15.01 -12.08 -13.66
N LEU A 60 14.10 -11.84 -14.60
CA LEU A 60 13.97 -12.65 -15.83
C LEU A 60 14.91 -12.20 -16.96
N ASN A 61 15.34 -10.94 -16.94
CA ASN A 61 16.26 -10.37 -17.93
C ASN A 61 17.73 -10.37 -17.47
N SER A 62 18.03 -11.02 -16.34
CA SER A 62 19.39 -11.22 -15.81
C SER A 62 19.84 -12.66 -16.01
#